data_AF-A0A955INV5-F1
#
_entry.id   AF-A0A955INV5-F1
#
_cell.length_a   1.000
_cell.length_b   1.000
_cell.length_c   1.000
_cell.angle_alpha   90.00
_cell.angle_beta   90.00
_cell.angle_gamma   90.00
#
_symmetry.space_group_name_H-M   'P 1'
#
loop_
_entity.id
_entity.type
_entity.pdbx_description
1 polymer ?
#
loop_
_entity_poly.entity_id
_entity_poly.type
_entity_poly.pdbx_seq_one_letter_code
_entity_poly.pdbx_strand_id
1 'polypeptide(L)' 'RRAFRTAGADTVISSLWQVKDESTSELMQMFYENLWLEDMGTHAALRRAQLDMLNANRRANANDPRPSTWGAFVLDGDWR' A
#
# COMPACT_ATOMS: atom_id res chain seq x y z
N ARG A 1 6.66 5.01 13.77
CA ARG A 1 7.58 5.55 12.73
C ARG A 1 9.01 5.69 13.24
N ARG A 2 9.33 6.60 14.19
CA ARG A 2 10.70 6.76 14.73
C ARG A 2 11.32 5.48 15.32
N ALA A 3 10.58 4.76 16.16
CA ALA A 3 11.09 3.54 16.81
C ALA A 3 11.55 2.45 15.81
N PHE A 4 10.87 2.31 14.67
CA PHE A 4 11.23 1.31 13.65
C PHE A 4 12.46 1.69 12.83
N ARG A 5 12.64 2.99 12.52
CA ARG A 5 13.90 3.47 11.94
C ARG A 5 15.07 3.32 12.90
N THR A 6 14.86 3.61 14.19
CA THR A 6 15.88 3.42 15.22
C THR A 6 16.22 1.94 15.44
N ALA A 7 15.29 1.04 15.16
CA ALA A 7 15.50 -0.40 15.18
C ALA A 7 16.18 -0.97 13.91
N GLY A 8 16.54 -0.12 12.93
CA GLY A 8 17.24 -0.55 11.72
C GLY A 8 16.36 -1.02 10.57
N ALA A 9 15.06 -0.71 10.57
CA ALA A 9 14.21 -0.97 9.40
C ALA A 9 14.53 0.02 8.27
N ASP A 10 14.99 -0.50 7.12
CA ASP A 10 15.31 0.30 5.93
C ASP A 10 14.06 0.93 5.31
N THR A 11 12.94 0.19 5.30
CA THR A 11 11.65 0.68 4.81
C THR A 11 10.50 0.30 5.73
N VAL A 12 9.66 1.28 6.07
CA VAL A 12 8.48 1.09 6.92
C VAL A 12 7.23 1.51 6.16
N ILE A 13 6.29 0.59 5.97
CA ILE A 13 4.94 0.88 5.47
C ILE A 13 3.99 0.95 6.66
N SER A 14 3.20 2.02 6.74
CA SER A 14 2.25 2.25 7.83
C SER A 14 0.94 2.82 7.32
N SER A 15 -0.19 2.45 7.93
CA SER A 15 -1.47 3.10 7.64
C SER A 15 -1.65 4.38 8.47
N LEU A 16 -2.31 5.38 7.90
CA LEU A 16 -2.64 6.65 8.55
C LEU A 16 -3.87 6.53 9.47
N TRP A 17 -4.75 5.56 9.21
CA TRP A 17 -5.94 5.26 9.99
C TRP A 17 -6.21 3.74 9.95
N GLN A 18 -7.17 3.27 10.75
CA GLN A 18 -7.61 1.87 10.71
C GLN A 18 -8.31 1.59 9.38
N VAL A 19 -7.79 0.60 8.65
CA VAL A 19 -8.35 0.10 7.39
C VAL A 19 -9.02 -1.24 7.68
N LYS A 20 -10.06 -1.59 6.93
CA LYS A 20 -10.65 -2.93 7.02
C LYS A 20 -9.61 -3.98 6.61
N ASP A 21 -9.57 -5.12 7.32
CA ASP A 21 -8.60 -6.19 7.07
C ASP A 21 -8.67 -6.73 5.64
N GLU A 22 -9.89 -6.83 5.08
CA GLU A 22 -10.11 -7.36 3.73
C GLU A 22 -9.44 -6.51 2.65
N SER A 23 -9.66 -5.19 2.66
CA SER A 23 -9.01 -4.25 1.74
C SER A 23 -7.51 -4.13 1.97
N THR A 24 -7.06 -4.34 3.21
CA THR A 24 -5.63 -4.34 3.55
C THR A 24 -4.93 -5.56 2.96
N SER A 25 -5.54 -6.73 3.09
CA SER A 25 -5.02 -7.98 2.53
C SER A 25 -4.92 -7.91 1.01
N GLU A 26 -5.95 -7.37 0.34
CA GLU A 26 -5.97 -7.21 -1.12
C GLU A 26 -4.84 -6.26 -1.59
N LEU A 27 -4.70 -5.09 -0.95
CA LEU A 27 -3.64 -4.14 -1.29
C LEU A 27 -2.25 -4.72 -1.05
N MET A 28 -2.04 -5.48 0.03
CA MET A 28 -0.75 -6.08 0.34
C MET A 28 -0.40 -7.22 -0.62
N GLN A 29 -1.38 -8.02 -1.07
CA GLN A 29 -1.17 -9.03 -2.12
C GLN A 29 -0.66 -8.36 -3.40
N MET A 30 -1.37 -7.33 -3.89
CA MET A 30 -0.94 -6.57 -5.07
C MET A 30 0.44 -5.92 -4.89
N PHE A 31 0.73 -5.42 -3.69
CA PHE A 31 2.03 -4.82 -3.39
C PHE A 31 3.16 -5.85 -3.48
N TYR A 32 3.00 -7.02 -2.85
CA TYR A 32 4.03 -8.06 -2.89
C TYR A 32 4.19 -8.68 -4.29
N GLU A 33 3.11 -8.83 -5.05
CA GLU A 33 3.18 -9.23 -6.44
C GLU A 33 4.01 -8.23 -7.27
N ASN A 34 3.74 -6.93 -7.16
CA ASN A 34 4.52 -5.90 -7.85
C ASN A 34 5.99 -5.85 -7.37
N LEU A 35 6.24 -6.12 -6.09
CA LEU A 35 7.59 -6.10 -5.53
C LEU A 35 8.42 -7.30 -5.97
N TRP A 36 7.84 -8.50 -6.00
CA TRP A 36 8.59 -9.74 -6.21
C TRP A 36 8.48 -10.32 -7.62
N LEU A 37 7.32 -10.19 -8.27
CA LEU A 37 7.11 -10.75 -9.61
C LEU A 37 7.53 -9.76 -10.69
N GLU A 38 7.27 -8.47 -10.47
CA GLU A 38 7.57 -7.39 -11.42
C GLU A 38 8.89 -6.67 -11.12
N ASP A 39 9.63 -7.12 -10.10
CA ASP A 39 10.92 -6.56 -9.65
C ASP A 39 10.90 -5.03 -9.48
N MET A 40 9.76 -4.49 -9.03
CA MET A 40 9.58 -3.05 -8.86
C MET A 40 10.19 -2.59 -7.54
N GLY A 41 10.84 -1.42 -7.55
CA GLY A 41 11.27 -0.77 -6.31
C GLY A 41 10.08 -0.49 -5.38
N THR A 42 10.33 -0.55 -4.06
CA THR A 42 9.28 -0.54 -3.02
C THR A 42 8.26 0.60 -3.16
N HIS A 43 8.72 1.79 -3.54
CA HIS A 43 7.85 2.95 -3.81
C HIS A 43 6.94 2.74 -5.03
N ALA A 44 7.49 2.21 -6.12
CA ALA A 44 6.77 1.97 -7.35
C ALA A 44 5.73 0.86 -7.17
N ALA A 45 6.10 -0.23 -6.48
CA ALA A 45 5.20 -1.33 -6.13
C ALA A 45 3.99 -0.85 -5.30
N LEU A 46 4.24 -0.04 -4.26
CA LEU A 46 3.15 0.46 -3.41
C LEU A 46 2.23 1.42 -4.18
N ARG A 47 2.82 2.34 -4.95
CA ARG A 47 2.03 3.26 -5.78
C ARG A 47 1.19 2.50 -6.80
N ARG A 48 1.73 1.45 -7.40
CA ARG A 48 1.01 0.63 -8.37
C ARG A 48 -0.17 -0.09 -7.73
N ALA A 49 0.04 -0.74 -6.59
CA ALA A 49 -1.02 -1.40 -5.82
C ALA A 49 -2.15 -0.43 -5.43
N GLN A 50 -1.81 0.79 -4.99
CA GLN A 50 -2.81 1.82 -4.67
C GLN A 50 -3.64 2.25 -5.90
N LEU A 51 -2.99 2.41 -7.05
CA LEU A 51 -3.67 2.77 -8.30
C LEU A 51 -4.56 1.64 -8.81
N ASP A 52 -4.09 0.40 -8.72
CA ASP A 52 -4.86 -0.76 -9.18
C ASP A 52 -6.08 -0.98 -8.29
N MET A 53 -5.95 -0.84 -6.97
CA MET A 53 -7.10 -0.91 -6.07
C MET A 53 -8.07 0.28 -6.26
N LEU A 54 -7.58 1.49 -6.55
CA LEU A 54 -8.43 2.63 -6.92
C LEU A 54 -9.22 2.34 -8.22
N ASN A 55 -8.55 1.78 -9.22
CA ASN A 55 -9.16 1.43 -10.50
C ASN A 55 -10.17 0.29 -10.35
N ALA A 56 -9.87 -0.72 -9.53
CA ALA A 56 -10.78 -1.81 -9.21
C ALA A 56 -12.06 -1.28 -8.52
N ASN A 57 -11.92 -0.42 -7.51
CA ASN A 57 -13.04 0.21 -6.83
C ASN A 57 -13.90 1.08 -7.77
N ARG A 58 -13.28 1.81 -8.70
CA ARG A 58 -13.98 2.58 -9.74
C ARG A 58 -14.76 1.68 -10.70
N ARG A 59 -14.18 0.55 -11.13
CA ARG A 59 -14.83 -0.41 -12.04
C ARG A 59 -15.98 -1.16 -11.38
N ALA A 60 -15.86 -1.44 -10.08
CA ALA A 60 -16.86 -2.17 -9.31
C ALA A 60 -18.16 -1.36 -9.08
N ASN A 61 -18.24 -0.09 -9.51
CA ASN A 61 -19.35 0.83 -9.17
C ASN A 61 -19.69 0.77 -7.67
N ALA A 62 -18.68 0.52 -6.82
CA ALA A 62 -18.86 0.58 -5.39
C ALA A 62 -19.23 2.01 -5.07
N ASN A 63 -20.48 2.23 -4.61
CA ASN A 63 -21.03 3.53 -4.19
C ASN A 63 -20.26 4.18 -3.02
N ASP A 64 -19.10 3.64 -2.67
CA ASP A 64 -18.30 4.02 -1.52
C ASP A 64 -16.80 3.94 -1.88
N PRO A 65 -16.29 4.72 -2.88
CA PRO A 65 -14.87 4.78 -3.22
C PRO A 65 -14.14 5.60 -2.15
N ARG A 66 -14.24 5.20 -0.88
CA ARG A 66 -13.67 5.98 0.22
C ARG A 66 -12.16 5.99 0.06
N PRO A 67 -11.52 7.16 0.14
CA PRO A 67 -10.07 7.28 0.26
C PRO A 67 -9.49 6.43 1.40
N SER A 68 -10.33 6.02 2.35
CA SER A 68 -9.96 5.24 3.52
C SER A 68 -9.40 3.85 3.23
N THR A 69 -9.64 3.26 2.06
CA THR A 69 -9.08 1.93 1.72
C THR A 69 -7.74 2.02 1.01
N TRP A 70 -7.61 2.83 -0.05
CA TRP A 70 -6.40 2.88 -0.88
C TRP A 70 -5.38 3.96 -0.47
N GLY A 71 -5.83 5.06 0.13
CA GLY A 71 -4.96 6.19 0.50
C GLY A 71 -4.35 6.08 1.90
N ALA A 72 -4.60 4.98 2.62
CA ALA A 72 -4.18 4.86 4.01
C ALA A 72 -2.68 4.61 4.17
N PHE A 73 -2.07 3.90 3.21
CA PHE A 73 -0.69 3.42 3.35
C PHE A 73 0.32 4.49 2.92
N VAL A 74 1.28 4.74 3.80
CA VAL A 74 2.41 5.64 3.59
C VAL A 74 3.69 4.88 3.85
N LEU A 75 4.65 5.05 2.96
CA LEU A 75 5.98 4.48 3.05
C LEU A 75 6.96 5.55 3.57
N ASP A 76 7.74 5.18 4.58
CA ASP A 76 8.77 6.01 5.22
C ASP A 76 10.05 5.18 5.32
N GLY A 77 11.06 5.50 4.51
CA GLY A 77 12.28 4.69 4.37
C GLY A 77 13.03 4.93 3.07
N ASP A 78 14.10 4.15 2.85
CA ASP A 78 14.87 4.23 1.61
C ASP A 78 14.03 3.81 0.40
N TRP A 79 14.27 4.47 -0.73
CA TRP A 79 13.47 4.32 -1.96
C TRP A 79 14.13 3.39 -2.98
N ARG A 80 15.30 2.84 -2.64
CA ARG A 80 16.04 1.88 -3.45
C ARG A 80 15.39 0.50 -3.47
#